data_AF-A0A7Z0JA02-F1
#
_entry.id   AF-A0A7Z0JA02-F1
#
_cell.length_a   1.000
_cell.length_b   1.000
_cell.length_c   1.000
_cell.angle_alpha   90.00
_cell.angle_beta   90.00
_cell.angle_gamma   90.00
#
_symmetry.space_group_name_H-M   'P 1'
#
loop_
_entity.id
_entity.type
_entity.pdbx_description
1 polymer ?
#
loop_
_entity_poly.entity_id
_entity_poly.type
_entity_poly.pdbx_seq_one_letter_code
_entity_poly.pdbx_strand_id
1 'polypeptide(L)'
;MPAADRGSIQPRYDAEFVAAAITGARAGVELARELGAGVDGWAVDIVRARLSLADIEESAVRTAAAMAAGTAMGVRDRMCVRFGSGWYVVPGPGGRGPCRP
;
A
#
# COMPACT_ATOMS: atom_id res chain seq x y z
N MET A 1 -13.41 19.43 9.04
CA MET A 1 -12.02 19.68 8.59
C MET A 1 -12.03 21.00 7.81
N PRO A 2 -10.94 21.78 7.80
CA PRO A 2 -10.92 23.03 7.04
C PRO A 2 -11.08 22.71 5.55
N ALA A 3 -11.86 23.50 4.82
CA ALA A 3 -12.20 23.31 3.40
C ALA A 3 -11.01 23.38 2.42
N ALA A 4 -9.79 23.57 2.93
CA ALA A 4 -8.56 23.70 2.15
C ALA A 4 -7.60 22.49 2.29
N ASP A 5 -7.94 21.46 3.09
CA ASP A 5 -7.10 20.25 3.15
C ASP A 5 -7.29 19.40 1.90
N ARG A 6 -6.51 19.74 0.88
CA ARG A 6 -6.39 18.97 -0.34
C ARG A 6 -5.50 17.73 -0.17
N GLY A 7 -4.80 17.54 0.95
CA GLY A 7 -3.84 16.43 1.13
C GLY A 7 -4.45 15.12 1.65
N SER A 8 -5.76 15.07 1.85
CA SER A 8 -6.46 13.95 2.48
C SER A 8 -7.51 13.35 1.53
N ILE A 9 -7.39 12.06 1.22
CA ILE A 9 -8.42 11.30 0.48
C ILE A 9 -9.71 11.33 1.30
N GLN A 10 -10.79 11.79 0.69
CA GLN A 10 -12.11 11.84 1.30
C GLN A 10 -12.94 10.66 0.77
N PRO A 11 -13.33 9.68 1.59
CA PRO A 11 -14.03 8.48 1.10
C PRO A 11 -15.31 8.73 0.29
N ARG A 12 -15.98 9.86 0.54
CA ARG A 12 -17.19 10.26 -0.20
C ARG A 12 -16.89 10.87 -1.57
N TYR A 13 -15.72 11.47 -1.77
CA TYR A 13 -15.37 12.20 -2.99
C TYR A 13 -14.30 11.49 -3.83
N ASP A 14 -13.52 10.60 -3.21
CA ASP A 14 -12.34 9.93 -3.77
C ASP A 14 -12.48 8.39 -3.68
N ALA A 15 -13.66 7.87 -4.03
CA ALA A 15 -14.03 6.47 -3.82
C ALA A 15 -13.10 5.48 -4.55
N GLU A 16 -12.59 5.86 -5.73
CA GLU A 16 -11.62 5.06 -6.51
C GLU A 16 -10.30 4.88 -5.75
N PHE A 17 -9.81 5.92 -5.07
CA PHE A 17 -8.58 5.85 -4.29
C PHE A 17 -8.77 5.09 -2.98
N VAL A 18 -9.96 5.15 -2.37
CA VAL A 18 -10.30 4.27 -1.24
C VAL A 18 -10.35 2.81 -1.68
N ALA A 19 -11.00 2.50 -2.79
CA ALA A 19 -11.03 1.14 -3.34
C ALA A 19 -9.62 0.65 -3.71
N ALA A 20 -8.79 1.52 -4.27
CA ALA A 20 -7.38 1.25 -4.52
C ALA A 20 -6.61 0.96 -3.22
N ALA A 21 -6.80 1.75 -2.17
CA ALA A 21 -6.15 1.52 -0.88
C ALA A 21 -6.57 0.16 -0.26
N ILE A 22 -7.86 -0.18 -0.30
CA ILE A 22 -8.37 -1.47 0.21
C ILE A 22 -7.76 -2.63 -0.60
N THR A 23 -7.81 -2.54 -1.93
CA THR A 23 -7.24 -3.55 -2.83
C THR A 23 -5.75 -3.74 -2.57
N GLY A 24 -5.02 -2.63 -2.42
CA GLY A 24 -3.59 -2.64 -2.12
C GLY A 24 -3.28 -3.28 -0.77
N ALA A 25 -3.99 -2.90 0.28
CA ALA A 25 -3.78 -3.46 1.61
C ALA A 25 -4.03 -4.97 1.62
N ARG A 26 -5.09 -5.45 0.95
CA ARG A 26 -5.36 -6.88 0.80
C ARG A 26 -4.22 -7.62 0.10
N ALA A 27 -3.74 -7.10 -1.03
CA ALA A 27 -2.61 -7.68 -1.74
C ALA A 27 -1.33 -7.70 -0.88
N GLY A 28 -1.09 -6.67 -0.07
CA GLY A 28 0.02 -6.63 0.87
C GLY A 28 -0.07 -7.70 1.97
N VAL A 29 -1.28 -7.96 2.49
CA VAL A 29 -1.53 -9.04 3.47
C VAL A 29 -1.31 -10.42 2.83
N GLU A 30 -1.84 -10.63 1.62
CA GLU A 30 -1.64 -11.89 0.88
C GLU A 30 -0.15 -12.14 0.61
N LEU A 31 0.59 -11.11 0.16
CA LEU A 31 2.04 -11.20 -0.03
C LEU A 31 2.79 -11.43 1.29
N ALA A 32 2.37 -10.80 2.39
CA ALA A 32 2.96 -11.05 3.70
C ALA A 32 2.78 -12.51 4.14
N ARG A 33 1.60 -13.09 3.86
CA ARG A 33 1.32 -14.51 4.10
C ARG A 33 2.24 -15.42 3.28
N GLU A 34 2.43 -15.14 2.00
CA GLU A 34 3.37 -15.86 1.13
C GLU A 34 4.81 -15.79 1.64
N LEU A 35 5.17 -14.66 2.26
CA LEU A 35 6.47 -14.46 2.91
C LEU A 35 6.57 -15.14 4.29
N GLY A 36 5.51 -15.76 4.79
CA GLY A 36 5.49 -16.51 6.05
C GLY A 36 5.05 -15.70 7.28
N ALA A 37 4.46 -14.52 7.10
CA ALA A 37 3.84 -13.79 8.20
C ALA A 37 2.54 -14.48 8.66
N GLY A 38 2.31 -14.53 9.97
CA GLY A 38 1.03 -14.97 10.52
C GLY A 38 -0.04 -13.90 10.32
N VAL A 39 -0.97 -14.14 9.39
CA VAL A 39 -2.03 -13.18 9.02
C VAL A 39 -3.42 -13.56 9.55
N ASP A 40 -3.58 -14.77 10.09
CA ASP A 40 -4.88 -15.24 10.58
C ASP A 40 -5.34 -14.42 11.79
N GLY A 41 -6.58 -13.95 11.76
CA GLY A 41 -7.19 -13.13 12.83
C GLY A 41 -6.89 -11.63 12.79
N TRP A 42 -6.20 -11.14 11.76
CA TRP A 42 -5.91 -9.72 11.58
C TRP A 42 -7.02 -8.99 10.82
N ALA A 43 -7.35 -7.77 11.26
CA ALA A 43 -8.22 -6.83 10.55
C ALA A 43 -7.40 -5.63 10.07
N VAL A 44 -7.74 -5.09 8.90
CA VAL A 44 -7.09 -3.89 8.34
C VAL A 44 -8.08 -2.73 8.43
N ASP A 45 -7.76 -1.76 9.28
CA ASP A 45 -8.51 -0.51 9.39
C ASP A 45 -7.78 0.64 8.69
N ILE A 46 -8.40 1.19 7.65
CA ILE A 46 -7.88 2.39 6.97
C ILE A 46 -8.33 3.63 7.75
N VAL A 47 -7.55 4.00 8.76
CA VAL A 47 -7.88 5.13 9.65
C VAL A 47 -7.68 6.49 8.96
N ARG A 48 -6.67 6.60 8.07
CA ARG A 48 -6.36 7.82 7.34
C ARG A 48 -5.47 7.55 6.13
N ALA A 49 -5.92 7.95 4.94
CA ALA A 49 -5.11 7.98 3.73
C ALA A 49 -4.77 9.44 3.39
N ARG A 50 -3.50 9.82 3.53
CA ARG A 50 -2.97 11.14 3.13
C ARG A 50 -2.08 10.96 1.92
N LEU A 51 -2.34 11.74 0.87
CA LEU A 51 -1.55 11.76 -0.35
C LEU A 51 -1.41 13.21 -0.83
N SER A 52 -0.19 13.59 -1.20
CA SER A 52 0.07 14.88 -1.81
C SER A 52 -0.38 14.84 -3.27
N LEU A 53 -1.43 15.59 -3.60
CA LEU A 53 -2.20 15.58 -4.87
C LEU A 53 -1.46 15.98 -6.15
N ALA A 54 -0.12 16.01 -6.17
CA ALA A 54 0.57 16.49 -7.37
C ALA A 54 0.38 15.57 -8.58
N ASP A 55 0.21 14.25 -8.38
CA ASP A 55 -0.07 13.25 -9.43
C ASP A 55 -0.61 11.95 -8.79
N ILE A 56 -1.93 11.77 -8.72
CA ILE A 56 -2.57 10.60 -8.07
C ILE A 56 -2.92 9.53 -9.11
N GLU A 57 -2.18 8.42 -9.09
CA GLU A 57 -2.48 7.21 -9.85
C GLU A 57 -3.01 6.12 -8.90
N GLU A 58 -4.10 5.43 -9.25
CA GLU A 58 -4.64 4.34 -8.39
C GLU A 58 -3.60 3.26 -8.07
N SER A 59 -2.70 2.98 -9.01
CA SER A 59 -1.63 1.98 -8.83
C SER A 59 -0.65 2.41 -7.72
N ALA A 60 -0.37 3.71 -7.60
CA ALA A 60 0.45 4.27 -6.52
C ALA A 60 -0.25 4.12 -5.17
N VAL A 61 -1.56 4.36 -5.11
CA VAL A 61 -2.35 4.18 -3.87
C VAL A 61 -2.41 2.71 -3.46
N ARG A 62 -2.67 1.80 -4.40
CA ARG A 62 -2.60 0.35 -4.16
C ARG A 62 -1.24 -0.06 -3.60
N THR A 63 -0.17 0.41 -4.24
CA THR A 63 1.20 0.08 -3.86
C THR A 63 1.54 0.61 -2.46
N ALA A 64 1.18 1.86 -2.15
CA ALA A 64 1.40 2.43 -0.82
C ALA A 64 0.68 1.64 0.28
N ALA A 65 -0.58 1.27 0.04
CA ALA A 65 -1.36 0.47 0.98
C ALA A 65 -0.79 -0.95 1.18
N ALA A 66 -0.32 -1.59 0.10
CA ALA A 66 0.34 -2.90 0.18
C ALA A 66 1.63 -2.84 1.02
N MET A 67 2.46 -1.81 0.82
CA MET A 67 3.68 -1.60 1.60
C MET A 67 3.40 -1.29 3.07
N ALA A 68 2.33 -0.55 3.36
CA ALA A 68 1.89 -0.27 4.72
C ALA A 68 1.46 -1.56 5.43
N ALA A 69 0.67 -2.42 4.77
CA ALA A 69 0.28 -3.72 5.30
C ALA A 69 1.51 -4.61 5.57
N GLY A 70 2.45 -4.70 4.63
CA GLY A 70 3.69 -5.43 4.83
C GLY A 70 4.55 -4.90 5.98
N THR A 71 4.52 -3.58 6.23
CA THR A 71 5.17 -2.96 7.39
C THR A 71 4.51 -3.36 8.69
N ALA A 72 3.17 -3.31 8.76
CA ALA A 72 2.41 -3.74 9.92
C ALA A 72 2.65 -5.23 10.26
N MET A 73 2.89 -6.05 9.24
CA MET A 73 3.17 -7.49 9.36
C MET A 73 4.66 -7.82 9.56
N GLY A 74 5.54 -6.83 9.65
CA GLY A 74 6.97 -7.04 9.90
C GLY A 74 7.76 -7.65 8.73
N VAL A 75 7.26 -7.52 7.49
CA VAL A 75 7.88 -8.07 6.27
C VAL A 75 8.27 -7.01 5.24
N ARG A 76 8.26 -5.73 5.63
CA ARG A 76 8.57 -4.59 4.74
C ARG A 76 9.93 -4.68 4.07
N ASP A 77 10.93 -5.20 4.77
CA ASP A 77 12.30 -5.43 4.31
C ASP A 77 12.39 -6.52 3.22
N ARG A 78 11.33 -7.32 3.09
CA ARG A 78 11.17 -8.38 2.09
C ARG A 78 10.22 -7.99 0.96
N MET A 79 9.89 -6.71 0.83
CA MET A 79 9.03 -6.17 -0.23
C MET A 79 9.73 -5.05 -0.99
N CYS A 80 9.53 -5.03 -2.31
CA CYS A 80 10.07 -4.03 -3.21
C CYS A 80 8.97 -3.38 -4.04
N VAL A 81 9.09 -2.07 -4.25
CA VAL A 81 8.23 -1.30 -5.16
C VAL A 81 8.88 -1.26 -6.53
N ARG A 82 8.09 -1.47 -7.58
CA ARG A 82 8.51 -1.33 -8.98
C ARG A 82 7.53 -0.47 -9.76
N PHE A 83 8.01 0.09 -10.87
CA PHE A 83 7.22 0.84 -11.83
C PHE A 83 7.34 0.19 -13.21
N GLY A 84 6.21 -0.02 -13.87
CA GLY A 84 6.13 -0.50 -15.26
C GLY A 84 5.06 0.28 -16.00
N SER A 85 3.86 -0.29 -16.09
CA SER A 85 2.64 0.39 -16.56
C SER A 85 1.83 0.97 -15.38
N GLY A 86 2.53 1.42 -14.34
CA GLY A 86 1.98 1.72 -13.02
C GLY A 86 2.81 1.08 -11.90
N TRP A 87 2.50 1.45 -10.67
CA TRP A 87 3.19 0.98 -9.47
C TRP A 87 2.68 -0.37 -9.00
N TYR A 88 3.58 -1.24 -8.54
CA TYR A 88 3.24 -2.52 -7.94
C TYR A 88 4.30 -2.98 -6.92
N VAL A 89 3.92 -3.92 -6.05
CA VAL A 89 4.81 -4.54 -5.06
C VAL A 89 5.20 -5.95 -5.51
N VAL A 90 6.47 -6.29 -5.32
CA VAL A 90 7.02 -7.64 -5.55
C VAL A 90 7.79 -8.13 -4.32
N PRO A 91 7.98 -9.45 -4.16
CA PRO A 91 8.94 -9.97 -3.20
C PRO A 91 10.33 -9.34 -3.42
N GLY A 92 10.90 -8.82 -2.33
CA GLY A 92 12.29 -8.39 -2.28
C GLY A 92 13.24 -9.58 -2.08
N PRO A 93 14.55 -9.40 -2.32
CA PRO A 93 15.53 -10.49 -2.30
C PRO A 93 15.85 -11.08 -0.92
N GLY A 94 14.95 -10.99 0.07
CA GLY A 94 15.14 -11.59 1.40
C GLY A 94 16.43 -11.11 2.08
N GLY A 95 16.47 -9.85 2.51
CA GLY A 95 17.55 -9.33 3.36
C GLY A 95 18.96 -9.22 2.75
N ARG A 96 19.18 -9.52 1.45
CA ARG A 96 20.55 -9.47 0.86
C ARG A 96 20.70 -8.75 -0.49
N GLY A 97 19.77 -7.88 -0.87
CA GLY A 97 19.98 -7.06 -2.07
C GLY A 97 19.10 -5.82 -2.12
N PRO A 98 19.58 -4.71 -2.72
CA PRO A 98 18.72 -3.58 -2.98
C PRO A 98 17.60 -3.99 -3.94
N CYS A 99 16.42 -3.38 -3.79
CA CYS A 99 15.38 -3.44 -4.80
C CYS A 99 15.98 -2.91 -6.12
N ARG A 100 16.29 -3.80 -7.06
CA ARG A 100 16.77 -3.37 -8.36
C ARG A 100 15.64 -2.65 -9.10
N PRO A 101 15.95 -1.49 -9.72
CA PRO A 101 14.99 -0.72 -10.50
C PRO A 101 14.41 -1.55 -11.65
#